data_AF-A0A849QZQ3-F1
#
_entry.id   AF-A0A849QZQ3-F1
#
_cell.length_a   1.000
_cell.length_b   1.000
_cell.length_c   1.000
_cell.angle_alpha   90.00
_cell.angle_beta   90.00
_cell.angle_gamma   90.00
#
_symmetry.space_group_name_H-M   'P 1'
#
loop_
_entity.id
_entity.type
_entity.pdbx_description
1 polymer ?
#
loop_
_entity_poly.entity_id
_entity_poly.type
_entity_poly.pdbx_seq_one_letter_code
_entity_poly.pdbx_strand_id
1 'polypeptide(L)'
;MVEGRCYVCNQTFTAKDSGTVVDILAEHIMGEHHGWAWGDAMQTKNTFDKCPVCGTTLGKIVAKCPNCGADLIEQYVRKVAAGYVH
;
A
#
# COMPACT_ATOMS: atom_id res chain seq x y z
N MET A 1 -14.64 -7.45 15.48
CA MET A 1 -14.49 -6.83 14.15
C MET A 1 -13.32 -5.90 14.25
N VAL A 2 -12.44 -5.91 13.24
CA VAL A 2 -11.29 -5.03 13.17
C VAL A 2 -11.69 -3.80 12.36
N GLU A 3 -11.26 -2.62 12.78
CA GLU A 3 -11.51 -1.37 12.06
C GLU A 3 -10.22 -0.89 11.42
N GLY A 4 -10.35 -0.21 10.29
CA GLY A 4 -9.24 0.56 9.73
C GLY A 4 -9.73 1.84 9.09
N ARG A 5 -8.81 2.80 8.99
CA ARG A 5 -9.11 4.13 8.47
C ARG A 5 -8.27 4.43 7.23
N CYS A 6 -8.93 4.90 6.17
CA CYS A 6 -8.22 5.45 5.03
C CYS A 6 -7.44 6.69 5.47
N TYR A 7 -6.13 6.67 5.27
CA TYR A 7 -5.24 7.74 5.71
C TYR A 7 -5.27 8.99 4.82
N VAL A 8 -6.01 8.93 3.72
CA VAL A 8 -6.21 10.06 2.79
C VAL A 8 -7.51 10.81 3.11
N CYS A 9 -8.64 10.10 3.18
CA CYS A 9 -9.97 10.69 3.32
C CYS A 9 -10.62 10.45 4.69
N ASN A 10 -9.95 9.75 5.60
CA ASN A 10 -10.42 9.43 6.95
C ASN A 10 -11.68 8.53 7.01
N GLN A 11 -12.16 7.97 5.89
CA GLN A 11 -13.26 7.01 5.88
C GLN A 11 -12.86 5.73 6.64
N THR A 12 -13.78 5.18 7.42
CA THR A 12 -13.59 3.96 8.20
C THR A 12 -14.16 2.74 7.50
N PHE A 13 -13.51 1.60 7.69
CA PHE A 13 -13.89 0.31 7.14
C PHE A 13 -13.77 -0.74 8.23
N THR A 14 -14.63 -1.75 8.21
CA THR A 14 -14.59 -2.83 9.21
C THR A 14 -14.61 -4.19 8.53
N ALA A 15 -13.87 -5.14 9.08
CA ALA A 15 -13.86 -6.52 8.60
C ALA A 15 -13.62 -7.52 9.74
N LYS A 16 -13.59 -8.80 9.37
CA LYS A 16 -13.39 -9.91 10.30
C LYS A 16 -11.97 -9.98 10.89
N ASP A 17 -10.96 -9.56 10.11
CA ASP A 17 -9.54 -9.60 10.47
C ASP A 17 -8.77 -8.44 9.83
N SER A 18 -7.59 -8.14 10.38
CA SER A 18 -6.75 -7.01 9.93
C SER A 18 -6.30 -7.14 8.49
N GLY A 19 -6.03 -8.35 7.99
CA GLY A 19 -5.64 -8.56 6.60
C GLY A 19 -6.73 -8.11 5.63
N THR A 20 -7.97 -8.54 5.91
CA THR A 20 -9.15 -8.15 5.12
C THR A 20 -9.38 -6.64 5.17
N VAL A 21 -9.16 -5.98 6.33
CA VAL A 21 -9.24 -4.51 6.41
C VAL A 21 -8.17 -3.85 5.54
N VAL A 22 -6.93 -4.35 5.57
CA VAL A 22 -5.85 -3.84 4.71
C VAL A 22 -6.18 -4.00 3.23
N ASP A 23 -6.73 -5.14 2.81
CA ASP A 23 -7.18 -5.36 1.44
C ASP A 23 -8.23 -4.32 1.03
N ILE A 24 -9.28 -4.14 1.84
CA ILE A 24 -10.33 -3.14 1.58
C ILE A 24 -9.76 -1.73 1.48
N LEU A 25 -8.87 -1.36 2.41
CA LEU A 25 -8.22 -0.06 2.39
C LEU A 25 -7.36 0.11 1.13
N ALA A 26 -6.58 -0.90 0.77
CA ALA A 26 -5.74 -0.86 -0.42
C ALA A 26 -6.57 -0.72 -1.70
N GLU A 27 -7.66 -1.48 -1.84
CA GLU A 27 -8.60 -1.37 -2.95
C GLU A 27 -9.22 0.03 -3.03
N HIS A 28 -9.70 0.57 -1.90
CA HIS A 28 -10.27 1.92 -1.85
C HIS A 28 -9.24 2.99 -2.23
N ILE A 29 -8.03 2.93 -1.70
CA ILE A 29 -6.99 3.94 -1.97
C ILE A 29 -6.50 3.85 -3.41
N MET A 30 -6.33 2.66 -3.96
CA MET A 30 -5.93 2.49 -5.37
C MET A 30 -7.04 2.83 -6.35
N GLY A 31 -8.32 2.77 -5.95
CA GLY A 31 -9.46 3.21 -6.77
C GLY A 31 -9.69 4.72 -6.71
N GLU A 32 -9.82 5.27 -5.51
CA GLU A 32 -10.29 6.64 -5.28
C GLU A 32 -9.15 7.66 -5.10
N HIS A 33 -7.96 7.19 -4.74
CA HIS A 33 -6.83 8.03 -4.32
C HIS A 33 -5.50 7.63 -4.99
N HIS A 34 -5.56 7.00 -6.17
CA HIS A 34 -4.35 6.51 -6.86
C HIS A 34 -3.30 7.60 -7.07
N GLY A 35 -3.70 8.82 -7.45
CA GLY A 35 -2.75 9.94 -7.63
C GLY A 35 -2.02 10.32 -6.33
N TRP A 36 -2.72 10.24 -5.19
CA TRP A 36 -2.13 10.48 -3.87
C TRP A 36 -1.20 9.33 -3.49
N ALA A 37 -1.64 8.08 -3.68
CA ALA A 37 -0.83 6.89 -3.43
C ALA A 37 0.45 6.88 -4.28
N TRP A 38 0.35 7.24 -5.57
CA TRP A 38 1.48 7.35 -6.48
C TRP A 38 2.43 8.48 -6.05
N GLY A 39 1.89 9.64 -5.65
CA GLY A 39 2.68 10.76 -5.15
C GLY A 39 3.48 10.42 -3.89
N ASP A 40 2.86 9.78 -2.90
CA ASP A 40 3.57 9.32 -1.71
C ASP A 40 4.58 8.21 -2.05
N ALA A 41 4.18 7.27 -2.91
CA ALA A 41 5.03 6.14 -3.26
C ALA A 41 6.19 6.52 -4.19
N MET A 42 6.10 7.54 -5.04
CA MET A 42 7.18 7.90 -5.98
C MET A 42 8.06 9.05 -5.48
N GLN A 43 7.73 9.63 -4.34
CA GLN A 43 8.63 10.50 -3.58
C GLN A 43 9.54 9.67 -2.64
N THR A 44 10.32 10.31 -1.78
CA THR A 44 11.29 9.68 -0.87
C THR A 44 10.70 8.73 0.18
N LYS A 45 9.39 8.46 0.17
CA LYS A 45 8.71 7.65 1.19
C LYS A 45 8.59 6.16 0.84
N ASN A 46 8.72 5.78 -0.43
CA ASN A 46 8.71 4.36 -0.81
C ASN A 46 10.11 3.77 -0.78
N THR A 47 10.50 3.35 0.41
CA THR A 47 11.84 2.86 0.74
C THR A 47 11.93 1.33 0.72
N PHE A 48 11.31 0.67 -0.27
CA PHE A 48 11.52 -0.76 -0.47
C PHE A 48 12.96 -1.03 -0.95
N ASP A 49 13.82 -1.47 -0.04
CA ASP A 49 15.16 -1.97 -0.39
C ASP A 49 15.07 -3.24 -1.24
N LYS A 50 14.10 -4.11 -0.91
CA LYS A 50 13.76 -5.33 -1.61
C LYS A 50 12.29 -5.36 -1.97
N CYS A 51 11.97 -5.99 -3.09
CA CYS A 51 10.60 -6.26 -3.49
C CYS A 51 9.92 -7.12 -2.42
N PRO A 52 8.80 -6.67 -1.83
CA PRO A 52 8.10 -7.43 -0.79
C PRO A 52 7.45 -8.73 -1.33
N VAL A 53 7.37 -8.89 -2.65
CA VAL A 53 6.77 -10.07 -3.30
C VAL A 53 7.82 -11.14 -3.62
N CYS A 54 8.92 -10.77 -4.30
CA CYS A 54 9.93 -11.74 -4.77
C CYS A 54 11.30 -11.62 -4.09
N GLY A 55 11.50 -10.63 -3.22
CA GLY A 55 12.76 -10.43 -2.49
C GLY A 55 13.91 -9.82 -3.29
N THR A 56 13.72 -9.52 -4.58
CA THR A 56 14.77 -8.88 -5.40
C THR A 56 15.09 -7.47 -4.90
N THR A 57 16.38 -7.14 -4.81
CA THR A 57 16.85 -5.80 -4.46
C THR A 57 16.43 -4.78 -5.53
N LEU A 58 15.77 -3.69 -5.12
CA LEU A 58 15.20 -2.70 -6.03
C LEU A 58 16.16 -1.54 -6.33
N GLY A 59 17.10 -1.23 -5.42
CA GLY A 59 18.21 -0.28 -5.62
C GLY A 59 17.86 1.18 -5.91
N LYS A 60 16.60 1.46 -6.25
CA LYS A 60 16.02 2.76 -6.56
C LYS A 60 14.50 2.69 -6.37
N ILE A 61 13.88 3.86 -6.33
CA ILE A 61 12.42 3.98 -6.28
C ILE A 61 11.85 3.60 -7.65
N VAL A 62 11.01 2.57 -7.69
CA VAL A 62 10.35 2.07 -8.92
C VAL A 62 8.89 1.77 -8.63
N ALA A 63 8.01 2.09 -9.58
CA ALA A 63 6.58 1.81 -9.48
C ALA A 63 6.26 0.32 -9.66
N LYS A 64 7.08 -0.41 -10.43
CA LYS A 64 6.93 -1.85 -10.65
C LYS A 64 8.25 -2.56 -10.45
N CYS A 65 8.21 -3.74 -9.84
CA CYS A 65 9.39 -4.58 -9.69
C CYS A 65 9.86 -5.06 -11.07
N PRO A 66 11.14 -4.83 -11.46
CA PRO A 66 11.66 -5.27 -12.74
C PRO A 66 11.83 -6.80 -12.84
N ASN A 67 11.81 -7.52 -11.72
CA ASN A 67 12.00 -8.97 -11.69
C ASN A 67 10.68 -9.75 -11.78
N CYS A 68 9.68 -9.43 -10.94
CA CYS A 68 8.41 -10.16 -10.89
C CYS A 68 7.21 -9.38 -11.43
N GLY A 69 7.37 -8.10 -11.77
CA GLY A 69 6.27 -7.25 -12.27
C GLY A 69 5.29 -6.76 -11.20
N ALA A 70 5.51 -7.06 -9.93
CA ALA A 70 4.65 -6.60 -8.83
C ALA A 70 4.53 -5.07 -8.81
N ASP A 71 3.32 -4.59 -8.55
CA ASP A 71 3.04 -3.16 -8.43
C ASP A 71 3.46 -2.64 -7.06
N LEU A 72 4.56 -1.90 -7.02
CA LEU A 72 5.16 -1.42 -5.78
C LEU A 72 4.43 -0.21 -5.21
N ILE A 73 3.55 0.43 -5.98
CA ILE A 73 2.63 1.46 -5.47
C ILE A 73 1.57 0.78 -4.60
N GLU A 74 0.95 -0.28 -5.11
CA GLU A 74 -0.02 -1.07 -4.34
C GLU A 74 0.64 -1.67 -3.09
N GLN A 75 1.85 -2.23 -3.20
CA GLN A 75 2.57 -2.76 -2.04
C GLN A 75 2.89 -1.69 -1.00
N TYR A 76 3.20 -0.46 -1.43
CA TYR A 76 3.37 0.68 -0.54
C TYR A 76 2.05 1.01 0.17
N VAL A 77 0.93 1.06 -0.56
CA VAL A 77 -0.39 1.31 0.01
C VAL A 77 -0.73 0.26 1.06
N ARG A 78 -0.54 -1.03 0.78
CA ARG A 78 -0.77 -2.13 1.74
C ARG A 78 0.06 -1.96 3.01
N LYS A 79 1.34 -1.58 2.86
CA LYS A 79 2.25 -1.30 4.00
C LYS A 79 1.75 -0.13 4.84
N VAL A 80 1.33 0.97 4.21
CA VAL A 80 0.84 2.15 4.93
C VAL A 80 -0.50 1.87 5.59
N ALA A 81 -1.46 1.27 4.86
CA ALA A 81 -2.79 0.93 5.34
C ALA A 81 -2.74 0.04 6.59
N ALA A 82 -1.79 -0.91 6.68
CA ALA A 82 -1.60 -1.74 7.87
C ALA A 82 -1.32 -0.92 9.15
N GLY A 83 -0.75 0.28 9.05
CA GLY A 83 -0.53 1.19 10.17
C GLY A 83 -1.78 1.95 10.63
N TYR A 84 -2.88 1.87 9.88
CA TYR A 84 -4.16 2.52 10.18
C TYR A 84 -5.27 1.50 10.52
N VAL A 85 -4.88 0.29 10.91
CA VAL A 85 -5.79 -0.77 11.38
C VAL A 85 -5.69 -0.90 12.90
N HIS A 86 -6.82 -0.99 13.60
CA HIS A 86 -6.94 -1.03 15.06
C HIS A 86 -8.04 -1.97 15.57
#